data_AF-A0A7K4FYX0-F1
#
_entry.id   AF-A0A7K4FYX0-F1
#
_cell.length_a   1.000
_cell.length_b   1.000
_cell.length_c   1.000
_cell.angle_alpha   90.00
_cell.angle_beta   90.00
_cell.angle_gamma   90.00
#
_symmetry.space_group_name_H-M   'P 1'
#
loop_
_entity.id
_entity.type
_entity.pdbx_description
1 polymer ?
#
loop_
_entity_poly.entity_id
_entity_poly.type
_entity_poly.pdbx_seq_one_letter_code
_entity_poly.pdbx_strand_id
1 'polypeptide(L)'
;MGNFTPTTPIQLQIRKIIFENHNDADDKFTNDEVFAKIKQNGDLDPSWIVDDVESYFHEICDSGLARNIAQNFTTIWLKLFDPMEKHHCNACNLDVYLGVSEKQICPNPFCKSSI
;
A
#
# COMPACT_ATOMS: atom_id res chain seq x y z
N MET A 1 7.60 14.73 17.25
CA MET A 1 6.71 13.78 16.55
C MET A 1 6.86 12.44 17.26
N GLY A 2 5.76 11.88 17.75
CA GLY A 2 5.79 10.69 18.61
C GLY A 2 6.36 9.48 17.87
N ASN A 3 7.15 8.67 18.57
CA ASN A 3 7.79 7.45 18.07
C ASN A 3 6.76 6.32 17.90
N PHE A 4 5.66 6.56 17.19
CA PHE A 4 4.72 5.49 16.87
C PHE A 4 5.25 4.71 15.66
N THR A 5 5.66 3.48 15.91
CA THR A 5 5.99 2.52 14.86
C THR A 5 4.85 1.51 14.80
N PRO A 6 4.06 1.47 13.70
CA PRO A 6 3.01 0.48 13.54
C PRO A 6 3.60 -0.93 13.59
N THR A 7 2.83 -1.90 14.10
CA THR A 7 3.27 -3.29 14.26
C THR A 7 3.60 -3.91 12.91
N THR A 8 2.77 -3.60 11.91
CA THR A 8 3.00 -3.96 10.52
C THR A 8 3.45 -2.72 9.74
N PRO A 9 4.51 -2.78 8.92
CA PRO A 9 4.88 -1.68 8.04
C PRO A 9 3.70 -1.19 7.20
N ILE A 10 3.49 0.13 7.14
CA ILE A 10 2.34 0.74 6.46
C ILE A 10 2.26 0.33 4.99
N GLN A 11 3.41 0.19 4.32
CA GLN A 11 3.46 -0.29 2.95
C GLN A 11 2.78 -1.66 2.78
N LEU A 12 2.96 -2.56 3.74
CA LEU A 12 2.32 -3.88 3.71
C LEU A 12 0.81 -3.77 3.99
N GLN A 13 0.42 -2.89 4.90
CA GLN A 13 -0.99 -2.67 5.23
C GLN A 13 -1.77 -2.07 4.06
N ILE A 14 -1.21 -1.04 3.40
CA ILE A 14 -1.80 -0.42 2.21
C ILE A 14 -1.99 -1.48 1.11
N ARG A 15 -0.93 -2.22 0.78
CA ARG A 15 -0.96 -3.25 -0.27
C ARG A 15 -1.95 -4.37 0.03
N LYS A 16 -2.06 -4.78 1.30
CA LYS A 16 -3.05 -5.76 1.75
C LYS A 16 -4.48 -5.27 1.52
N ILE A 17 -4.79 -4.03 1.89
CA ILE A 17 -6.14 -3.47 1.74
C ILE A 17 -6.50 -3.31 0.27
N ILE A 18 -5.55 -2.87 -0.57
CA ILE A 18 -5.76 -2.80 -2.03
C ILE A 18 -6.06 -4.20 -2.57
N PHE A 19 -5.29 -5.23 -2.21
CA PHE A 19 -5.56 -6.60 -2.63
C PHE A 19 -6.93 -7.13 -2.15
N GLU A 20 -7.34 -6.80 -0.93
CA GLU A 20 -8.61 -7.31 -0.39
C GLU A 20 -9.84 -6.59 -0.96
N ASN A 21 -9.70 -5.35 -1.42
CA ASN A 21 -10.84 -4.48 -1.74
C ASN A 21 -10.86 -3.89 -3.16
N HIS A 22 -9.69 -3.76 -3.78
CA HIS A 22 -9.47 -3.02 -5.02
C HIS A 22 -8.55 -3.79 -5.98
N ASN A 23 -8.60 -5.13 -5.96
CA ASN A 23 -7.74 -6.00 -6.79
C ASN A 23 -8.18 -6.11 -8.26
N ASP A 24 -9.16 -5.33 -8.66
CA ASP A 24 -9.63 -5.29 -10.03
C ASP A 24 -8.87 -4.17 -10.76
N ALA A 25 -8.20 -4.53 -11.87
CA ALA A 25 -7.46 -3.59 -12.69
C ALA A 25 -8.36 -2.54 -13.34
N ASP A 26 -9.68 -2.74 -13.39
CA ASP A 26 -10.64 -1.74 -13.87
C ASP A 26 -11.21 -0.81 -12.81
N ASP A 27 -11.07 -1.18 -11.53
CA ASP A 27 -11.53 -0.38 -10.40
C ASP A 27 -10.68 0.87 -10.21
N LYS A 28 -11.29 1.90 -9.60
CA LYS A 28 -10.65 3.15 -9.23
C LYS A 28 -10.88 3.37 -7.75
N PHE A 29 -9.81 3.65 -7.04
CA PHE A 29 -9.85 3.84 -5.60
C PHE A 29 -9.04 5.06 -5.20
N THR A 30 -9.24 5.51 -3.97
CA THR A 30 -8.51 6.66 -3.41
C THR A 30 -7.63 6.25 -2.25
N ASN A 31 -6.56 7.01 -2.02
CA ASN A 31 -5.77 6.89 -0.80
C ASN A 31 -6.62 7.13 0.47
N ASP A 32 -7.62 8.00 0.41
CA ASP A 32 -8.59 8.23 1.50
C ASP A 32 -9.33 6.95 1.90
N GLU A 33 -9.88 6.21 0.93
CA GLU A 33 -10.62 4.96 1.17
C GLU A 33 -9.71 3.89 1.79
N VAL A 34 -8.49 3.77 1.27
CA VAL A 34 -7.51 2.82 1.80
C VAL A 34 -7.10 3.23 3.22
N PHE A 35 -6.81 4.51 3.46
CA PHE A 35 -6.44 5.03 4.77
C PHE A 35 -7.53 4.84 5.82
N ALA A 36 -8.80 5.06 5.46
CA ALA A 36 -9.94 4.81 6.33
C ALA A 36 -10.01 3.35 6.78
N LYS A 37 -9.73 2.39 5.88
CA LYS A 37 -9.65 0.97 6.21
C LYS A 37 -8.46 0.64 7.10
N ILE A 38 -7.28 1.25 6.88
CA ILE A 38 -6.14 1.05 7.78
C ILE A 38 -6.47 1.54 9.19
N LYS A 39 -7.11 2.71 9.33
CA LYS A 39 -7.54 3.23 10.63
C LYS A 39 -8.52 2.29 11.35
N GLN A 40 -9.42 1.64 10.62
CA GLN A 40 -10.34 0.66 11.20
C GLN A 40 -9.62 -0.58 11.75
N ASN A 41 -8.46 -0.94 11.21
CA ASN A 41 -7.65 -2.06 11.71
C ASN A 41 -6.94 -1.75 13.05
N GLY A 42 -6.87 -0.48 13.46
CA GLY A 42 -6.35 -0.08 14.77
C GLY A 42 -4.83 -0.10 14.94
N ASP A 43 -4.05 -0.38 13.88
CA ASP A 43 -2.57 -0.38 13.91
C ASP A 43 -1.97 0.97 13.45
N LEU A 44 -2.78 2.03 13.41
CA LEU A 44 -2.34 3.41 13.14
C LEU A 44 -2.64 4.33 14.32
N ASP A 45 -1.75 5.30 14.53
CA ASP A 45 -1.98 6.36 15.51
C ASP A 45 -3.23 7.19 15.10
N PRO A 46 -4.20 7.39 16.02
CA PRO A 46 -5.42 8.13 15.74
C PRO A 46 -5.21 9.56 15.21
N SER A 47 -4.06 10.18 15.54
CA SER A 47 -3.70 11.53 15.12
C SER A 47 -3.27 11.63 13.66
N TRP A 48 -2.94 10.51 13.01
CA TRP A 48 -2.48 10.52 11.62
C TRP A 48 -3.59 10.97 10.69
N ILE A 49 -3.21 11.73 9.67
CA ILE A 49 -4.07 12.15 8.57
C ILE A 49 -3.53 11.59 7.24
N VAL A 50 -4.28 11.80 6.16
CA VAL A 50 -3.92 11.29 4.82
C VAL A 50 -2.57 11.84 4.36
N ASP A 51 -2.25 13.08 4.73
CA ASP A 51 -0.97 13.73 4.44
C ASP A 51 0.23 12.95 5.02
N ASP A 52 0.06 12.31 6.18
CA ASP A 52 1.13 11.50 6.81
C ASP A 52 1.42 10.21 6.05
N VAL A 53 0.48 9.75 5.21
CA VAL A 53 0.60 8.53 4.41
C VAL A 53 0.74 8.76 2.91
N GLU A 54 0.64 10.01 2.46
CA GLU A 54 0.69 10.38 1.03
C GLU A 54 1.95 9.84 0.33
N SER A 55 3.11 9.95 1.00
CA SER A 55 4.39 9.45 0.49
C SER A 55 4.37 7.95 0.17
N TYR A 56 3.69 7.12 0.97
CA TYR A 56 3.58 5.68 0.71
C TYR A 56 2.73 5.37 -0.53
N PHE A 57 1.74 6.21 -0.85
CA PHE A 57 0.96 6.05 -2.08
C PHE A 57 1.74 6.49 -3.32
N HIS A 58 2.61 7.48 -3.19
CA HIS A 58 3.59 7.81 -4.23
C HIS A 58 4.59 6.66 -4.44
N GLU A 59 5.10 6.04 -3.38
CA GLU A 59 5.97 4.85 -3.48
C GLU A 59 5.29 3.69 -4.23
N ILE A 60 3.98 3.50 -4.06
CA ILE A 60 3.18 2.51 -4.80
C ILE A 60 3.10 2.84 -6.29
N CYS A 61 3.01 4.12 -6.64
CA CYS A 61 3.07 4.54 -8.03
C CYS A 61 4.45 4.31 -8.63
N ASP A 62 5.50 4.68 -7.89
CA ASP A 62 6.90 4.55 -8.31
C ASP A 62 7.34 3.07 -8.41
N SER A 63 6.74 2.17 -7.63
CA SER A 63 7.00 0.73 -7.73
C SER A 63 6.42 0.11 -8.99
N GLY A 64 5.48 0.79 -9.65
CA GLY A 64 4.76 0.28 -10.82
C GLY A 64 3.54 -0.57 -10.48
N LEU A 65 3.07 -0.56 -9.22
CA LEU A 65 1.87 -1.29 -8.82
C LEU A 65 0.59 -0.61 -9.34
N ALA A 66 0.46 0.69 -9.09
CA ALA A 66 -0.69 1.49 -9.49
C ALA A 66 -0.25 2.75 -10.21
N ARG A 67 -1.18 3.39 -10.92
CA ARG A 67 -0.98 4.73 -11.48
C ARG A 67 -1.89 5.73 -10.80
N ASN A 68 -1.35 6.91 -10.56
CA ASN A 68 -2.15 8.10 -10.25
C ASN A 68 -2.89 8.54 -11.52
N ILE A 69 -4.23 8.53 -11.48
CA ILE A 69 -5.09 8.95 -12.59
C ILE A 69 -5.66 10.36 -12.40
N ALA A 70 -5.67 10.86 -11.16
CA ALA A 70 -6.07 12.22 -10.82
C ALA A 70 -5.66 12.53 -9.37
N GLN A 71 -5.42 13.80 -9.07
CA GLN A 71 -5.18 14.26 -7.70
C GLN A 71 -5.96 15.54 -7.45
N ASN A 72 -6.57 15.64 -6.27
CA ASN A 72 -7.22 16.86 -5.79
C ASN A 72 -6.81 17.09 -4.34
N PHE A 73 -5.98 18.10 -4.09
CA PHE A 73 -5.29 18.28 -2.81
C PHE A 73 -4.54 17.00 -2.41
N THR A 74 -4.91 16.40 -1.28
CA THR A 74 -4.26 15.22 -0.70
C THR A 74 -4.98 13.93 -1.10
N THR A 75 -6.13 14.02 -1.76
CA THR A 75 -6.82 12.87 -2.36
C THR A 75 -6.17 12.49 -3.68
N ILE A 76 -5.60 11.29 -3.72
CA ILE A 76 -4.99 10.67 -4.90
C ILE A 76 -5.92 9.58 -5.40
N TRP A 77 -6.34 9.67 -6.66
CA TRP A 77 -7.07 8.64 -7.36
C TRP A 77 -6.09 7.68 -8.02
N LEU A 78 -6.22 6.41 -7.68
CA LEU A 78 -5.33 5.33 -8.08
C LEU A 78 -6.11 4.30 -8.90
N LYS A 79 -5.43 3.71 -9.88
CA LYS A 79 -5.90 2.55 -10.65
C LYS A 79 -4.74 1.58 -10.79
N LEU A 80 -4.97 0.29 -10.50
CA LEU A 80 -3.95 -0.74 -10.69
C LEU A 80 -3.56 -0.83 -12.18
N PHE A 81 -2.31 -1.20 -12.45
CA PHE A 81 -1.89 -1.57 -13.81
C PHE A 81 -2.43 -2.95 -14.18
N ASP A 82 -2.22 -3.91 -13.27
CA ASP A 82 -2.64 -5.29 -13.35
C ASP A 82 -3.12 -5.75 -11.96
N PRO A 83 -3.92 -6.83 -11.87
CA PRO A 83 -4.27 -7.41 -10.59
C PRO A 83 -3.04 -7.77 -9.76
N MET A 84 -3.19 -7.72 -8.44
CA MET A 84 -2.18 -8.13 -7.48
C MET A 84 -2.30 -9.62 -7.17
N GLU A 85 -1.15 -10.22 -6.89
CA GLU A 85 -1.01 -11.58 -6.40
C GLU A 85 -0.44 -11.60 -4.98
N LYS A 86 -0.82 -12.63 -4.23
CA LYS A 86 -0.31 -12.87 -2.88
C LYS A 86 0.95 -13.74 -2.99
N HIS A 87 2.06 -13.23 -2.47
CA HIS A 87 3.33 -13.96 -2.38
C HIS A 87 3.74 -14.12 -0.91
N HIS A 88 4.50 -15.17 -0.64
CA HIS A 88 5.11 -15.37 0.68
C HIS A 88 6.61 -15.05 0.62
N CYS A 89 7.06 -14.05 1.36
CA CYS A 89 8.47 -13.70 1.40
C CYS A 89 9.22 -14.58 2.40
N ASN A 90 10.04 -15.52 1.91
CA ASN A 90 10.81 -16.44 2.77
C ASN A 90 11.84 -15.74 3.66
N ALA A 91 12.30 -14.53 3.30
CA ALA A 91 13.33 -13.81 4.04
C ALA A 91 12.79 -13.13 5.31
N CYS A 92 11.58 -12.56 5.26
CA CYS A 92 10.93 -11.97 6.43
C CYS A 92 9.74 -12.78 6.95
N ASN A 93 9.43 -13.93 6.33
CA ASN A 93 8.33 -14.82 6.69
C ASN A 93 6.97 -14.11 6.77
N LEU A 94 6.74 -13.16 5.86
CA LEU A 94 5.51 -12.36 5.77
C LEU A 94 4.84 -12.56 4.42
N ASP A 95 3.52 -12.54 4.43
CA ASP A 95 2.72 -12.45 3.23
C ASP A 95 2.78 -11.03 2.67
N VAL A 96 3.11 -10.91 1.39
CA VAL A 96 3.19 -9.64 0.67
C VAL A 96 2.35 -9.68 -0.59
N TYR A 97 1.90 -8.51 -1.02
CA TYR A 97 1.00 -8.38 -2.16
C TYR A 97 1.70 -7.52 -3.22
N LEU A 98 1.90 -8.11 -4.40
CA LEU A 98 2.64 -7.54 -5.50
C LEU A 98 1.82 -7.58 -6.79
N GLY A 99 1.94 -6.55 -7.62
CA GLY A 99 1.43 -6.58 -8.98
C GLY A 99 2.23 -7.54 -9.86
N VAL A 100 1.57 -8.21 -10.80
CA VAL A 100 2.21 -9.17 -11.71
C VAL A 100 3.35 -8.52 -12.52
N SER A 101 3.16 -7.26 -12.92
CA SER A 101 4.09 -6.51 -13.75
C SER A 101 5.11 -5.67 -12.96
N GLU A 102 4.98 -5.58 -11.64
CA GLU A 102 5.91 -4.80 -10.82
C GLU A 102 7.17 -5.60 -10.47
N LYS A 103 8.19 -4.91 -9.94
CA LYS A 103 9.41 -5.58 -9.47
C LYS A 103 9.05 -6.55 -8.35
N GLN A 104 9.40 -7.83 -8.53
CA GLN A 104 9.20 -8.90 -7.54
C GLN A 104 10.19 -8.76 -6.37
N ILE A 105 10.02 -7.69 -5.59
CA ILE A 105 10.84 -7.33 -4.44
C ILE A 105 9.90 -7.12 -3.27
N CYS A 106 10.28 -7.66 -2.11
CA CYS A 106 9.51 -7.53 -0.89
C CYS A 106 9.33 -6.03 -0.53
N PRO A 107 8.08 -5.53 -0.45
CA PRO A 107 7.80 -4.14 -0.14
C PRO A 107 8.00 -3.80 1.35
N ASN A 108 8.41 -4.78 2.17
CA ASN A 108 8.79 -4.55 3.55
C ASN A 108 10.11 -3.74 3.60
N PRO A 109 10.11 -2.53 4.18
CA PRO A 109 11.29 -1.67 4.23
C PRO A 109 12.49 -2.30 4.95
N PHE A 110 12.25 -3.28 5.85
CA PHE A 110 13.30 -3.99 6.59
C PHE A 110 13.88 -5.19 5.85
N CYS A 111 13.18 -5.73 4.84
CA CYS A 111 13.59 -6.96 4.14
C CYS A 111 14.21 -6.68 2.78
N LYS A 112 13.48 -5.98 1.90
CA LYS A 112 13.88 -5.65 0.52
C LYS A 112 14.47 -6.81 -0.30
N SER A 113 14.16 -8.05 0.07
CA SER A 113 14.63 -9.25 -0.64
C SER A 113 13.82 -9.48 -1.91
N SER A 114 14.44 -10.06 -2.94
CA SER A 114 13.71 -10.53 -4.13
C SER A 114 12.76 -11.67 -3.79
N ILE A 115 11.62 -11.72 -4.47
CA ILE A 115 10.58 -12.74 -4.36
C ILE A 115 10.60 -13.66 -5.57
#